data_AF-A0A4U5PQJ5-F1
#
_entry.id   AF-A0A4U5PQJ5-F1
#
_cell.length_a   1.000
_cell.length_b   1.000
_cell.length_c   1.000
_cell.angle_alpha   90.00
_cell.angle_beta   90.00
_cell.angle_gamma   90.00
#
_symmetry.space_group_name_H-M   'P 1'
#
loop_
_entity.id
_entity.type
_entity.pdbx_description
1 polymer ?
#
loop_
_entity_poly.entity_id
_entity_poly.type
_entity_poly.pdbx_seq_one_letter_code
_entity_poly.pdbx_strand_id
1 'polypeptide(L)' 'MGKPLGSTGEFFRRRDEWRKHPMLTNQFRHATPGLGIALVAFGVYLVGEQVYNKIYAPSSDHSSSHSH' A
#
# COMPACT_ATOMS: atom_id res chain seq x y z
N MET A 1 -30.30 -7.25 -11.92
CA MET A 1 -30.18 -8.27 -12.98
C MET A 1 -30.27 -7.58 -14.32
N GLY A 2 -29.24 -7.71 -15.17
CA GLY A 2 -29.18 -7.01 -16.46
C GLY A 2 -30.23 -7.52 -17.44
N LYS A 3 -30.65 -6.67 -18.37
CA LYS A 3 -31.54 -7.04 -19.48
C LYS A 3 -30.94 -8.24 -20.24
N PRO A 4 -31.75 -9.24 -20.65
CA PRO A 4 -31.24 -10.37 -21.42
C PRO A 4 -30.58 -9.84 -22.70
N LEU A 5 -29.36 -10.30 -22.96
CA LEU A 5 -28.62 -9.95 -24.16
C LEU A 5 -29.33 -10.62 -25.35
N GLY A 6 -29.73 -9.84 -26.35
CA GLY A 6 -30.23 -10.39 -27.62
C GLY A 6 -29.14 -11.19 -28.35
N SER A 7 -29.45 -11.78 -29.51
CA SER A 7 -28.53 -12.62 -30.28
C SER A 7 -27.16 -11.98 -30.54
N THR A 8 -27.15 -10.69 -30.90
CA THR A 8 -25.93 -9.90 -31.10
C THR A 8 -25.17 -9.65 -29.80
N GLY A 9 -25.88 -9.44 -28.69
CA GLY A 9 -25.27 -9.25 -27.37
C GLY A 9 -24.57 -10.51 -26.87
N GLU A 10 -25.16 -11.69 -27.12
CA GLU A 10 -24.55 -12.98 -26.81
C GLU A 10 -23.31 -13.28 -27.68
N PHE A 11 -23.32 -12.86 -28.94
CA PHE A 11 -22.17 -12.99 -29.84
C PHE A 11 -20.96 -12.20 -29.32
N PHE A 12 -21.16 -10.93 -28.94
CA PHE A 12 -20.09 -10.12 -28.36
C PHE A 12 -19.70 -10.60 -26.97
N ARG A 13 -20.63 -11.11 -26.17
CA ARG A 13 -20.32 -11.72 -24.86
C ARG A 13 -19.34 -12.88 -25.01
N ARG A 14 -19.63 -13.85 -25.89
CA ARG A 14 -18.73 -14.99 -26.15
C ARG A 14 -17.37 -14.56 -26.70
N ARG A 15 -17.35 -13.53 -27.55
CA ARG A 15 -16.10 -12.95 -28.06
C ARG A 15 -15.31 -12.18 -27.00
N ASP A 16 -15.97 -11.59 -26.00
CA ASP A 16 -15.30 -10.82 -24.95
C ASP A 16 -14.92 -11.68 -23.73
N GLU A 17 -15.40 -12.92 -23.65
CA GLU A 17 -15.09 -13.85 -22.57
C GLU A 17 -13.59 -14.12 -22.40
N TRP A 18 -12.79 -14.12 -23.48
CA TRP A 18 -11.34 -14.28 -23.35
C TRP A 18 -10.67 -13.14 -22.57
N ARG A 19 -11.23 -11.92 -22.60
CA ARG A 19 -10.68 -10.78 -21.84
C ARG A 19 -10.93 -10.91 -20.33
N LYS A 20 -11.86 -11.78 -19.95
CA LYS A 20 -12.11 -12.13 -18.54
C LYS A 20 -11.12 -13.19 -18.03
N HIS A 21 -10.13 -13.57 -18.83
CA HIS A 21 -9.11 -14.52 -18.43
C HIS A 21 -8.43 -14.08 -17.12
N PRO A 22 -8.22 -14.99 -16.15
CA PRO A 22 -7.70 -14.66 -14.81
C PRO A 22 -6.37 -13.90 -14.82
N MET A 23 -5.56 -14.06 -15.86
CA MET A 23 -4.32 -13.30 -16.07
C MET A 23 -4.55 -11.79 -16.25
N LEU A 24 -5.68 -11.39 -16.84
CA LEU A 24 -5.99 -10.00 -17.20
C LEU A 24 -6.88 -9.30 -16.16
N THR A 25 -7.57 -10.05 -15.31
CA THR A 25 -8.57 -9.50 -14.37
C THR A 25 -8.01 -9.18 -12.99
N ASN A 26 -6.91 -9.81 -12.57
CA ASN A 26 -6.37 -9.68 -11.22
C ASN A 26 -5.23 -8.64 -11.08
N GLN A 27 -5.26 -7.57 -11.89
CA GLN A 27 -4.16 -6.59 -11.98
C GLN A 27 -3.97 -5.79 -10.69
N PHE A 28 -5.04 -5.47 -9.95
CA PHE A 28 -4.95 -4.70 -8.70
C PHE A 28 -4.18 -5.40 -7.59
N ARG A 29 -4.22 -6.75 -7.51
CA ARG A 29 -3.45 -7.50 -6.51
C ARG A 29 -1.94 -7.46 -6.77
N HIS A 30 -1.53 -7.14 -8.00
CA HIS A 30 -0.14 -7.03 -8.41
C HIS A 30 0.28 -5.61 -8.76
N ALA A 31 -0.57 -4.60 -8.47
CA ALA A 31 -0.29 -3.21 -8.77
C ALA A 31 0.88 -2.65 -7.93
N THR A 32 1.09 -3.19 -6.72
CA THR A 32 2.15 -2.75 -5.80
C THR A 32 2.97 -3.95 -5.30
N PRO A 33 3.76 -4.58 -6.19
CA PRO A 33 4.59 -5.70 -5.80
C PRO A 33 5.61 -5.26 -4.74
N GLY A 34 5.68 -5.97 -3.62
CA GLY A 34 6.62 -5.66 -2.55
C GLY A 34 6.19 -4.56 -1.57
N LEU A 35 5.01 -3.95 -1.73
CA LEU A 35 4.52 -2.93 -0.78
C LEU A 35 4.46 -3.44 0.66
N GLY A 36 4.03 -4.69 0.88
CA GLY A 36 4.01 -5.29 2.22
C GLY A 36 5.40 -5.40 2.84
N ILE A 37 6.41 -5.76 2.05
CA ILE A 37 7.80 -5.87 2.51
C ILE A 37 8.36 -4.48 2.83
N ALA A 38 8.07 -3.50 1.96
CA ALA A 38 8.49 -2.11 2.15
C ALA A 38 7.90 -1.51 3.44
N LEU A 39 6.62 -1.76 3.72
CA LEU A 39 5.97 -1.29 4.95
C LEU A 39 6.60 -1.92 6.21
N VAL A 40 6.93 -3.20 6.17
CA VAL A 40 7.61 -3.87 7.29
C VAL A 40 9.00 -3.28 7.52
N ALA A 41 9.81 -3.16 6.46
CA ALA A 41 11.15 -2.58 6.55
C ALA A 41 11.12 -1.14 7.07
N PHE A 42 10.19 -0.33 6.55
CA PHE A 42 10.00 1.04 6.99
C PHE A 42 9.54 1.13 8.46
N GLY A 43 8.64 0.24 8.89
CA GLY A 43 8.23 0.15 10.31
C GLY A 43 9.39 -0.16 11.24
N VAL A 44 10.24 -1.13 10.89
CA VAL A 44 11.45 -1.46 11.66
C VAL A 44 12.40 -0.28 11.76
N TYR A 45 12.60 0.45 10.65
CA TYR A 45 13.43 1.66 10.64
C TYR A 45 12.90 2.72 11.63
N LEU A 46 11.61 3.05 11.58
CA LEU A 46 11.02 4.05 12.47
C LEU A 46 11.10 3.67 13.95
N VAL A 47 10.84 2.40 14.28
CA VAL A 47 10.96 1.93 15.67
C VAL A 47 12.41 1.97 16.13
N GLY A 48 13.35 1.53 15.28
CA GLY A 48 14.78 1.61 15.54
C GLY A 48 15.24 3.05 15.81
N GLU A 49 14.80 3.99 14.98
CA GLU A 49 15.11 5.41 15.13
C GLU A 49 14.53 6.01 16.42
N GLN A 50 13.27 5.70 16.76
CA GLN A 50 12.65 6.15 18.01
C GLN A 50 13.37 5.60 19.25
N VAL A 51 13.75 4.33 19.24
CA VAL A 51 14.49 3.70 20.35
C VAL A 51 15.90 4.29 20.46
N TYR A 52 16.61 4.43 19.33
CA TYR A 52 17.94 5.04 19.29
C TYR A 52 17.92 6.46 19.84
N ASN A 53 17.00 7.30 19.36
CA ASN A 53 16.85 8.67 19.85
C ASN A 53 16.46 8.70 21.33
N LYS A 54 15.62 7.78 21.82
CA LYS A 54 15.27 7.76 23.24
C LYS A 54 16.42 7.36 24.16
N ILE A 55 17.31 6.49 23.71
CA ILE A 55 18.43 5.98 24.52
C ILE A 55 19.64 6.91 24.42
N TYR A 56 19.88 7.51 23.26
CA TYR A 56 21.09 8.27 22.96
C TYR A 56 20.88 9.77 22.77
N ALA A 57 19.64 10.29 22.77
CA ALA A 57 19.46 11.74 22.74
C ALA A 57 20.00 12.35 24.04
N PRO A 58 20.87 13.37 23.95
CA PRO A 58 21.26 14.14 25.11
C PRO A 58 20.00 14.74 25.74
N SER A 59 19.83 14.59 27.04
CA SER A 59 18.81 15.31 27.80
C SER A 59 19.02 16.81 27.55
N SER A 60 18.04 17.45 26.91
CA SER A 60 17.98 18.90 26.79
C SER A 60 17.78 19.48 28.19
N ASP A 61 18.86 19.60 28.96
CA ASP A 61 18.90 20.39 30.17
C ASP A 61 18.59 21.83 29.76
N HIS A 62 17.33 22.25 29.93
CA HIS A 62 16.94 23.64 29.86
C HIS A 62 17.60 24.37 31.03
N SER A 63 18.84 24.81 30.85
CA SER A 63 19.47 25.78 31.74
C SER A 63 18.75 27.11 31.55
N SER A 64 17.73 27.34 32.37
CA SER A 64 17.09 28.64 32.57
C SER A 64 18.11 29.63 33.13
N SER A 65 18.83 30.34 32.26
CA SER A 65 19.70 31.45 32.66
C SER A 65 18.85 32.66 33.00
N HIS A 66 18.52 32.82 34.27
CA HIS A 66 18.02 34.06 34.85
C HIS A 66 19.21 35.04 34.93
N SER A 67 19.21 36.08 34.09
CA SER A 67 20.17 37.19 34.17
C SER A 67 19.50 38.39 34.84
N HIS A 68 20.21 38.92 35.84
CA HIS A 68 19.82 39.94 36.80
C HIS A 68 20.45 41.30 36.46
#